data_AF-A0A5P2CUG6-F1
#
_entry.id   AF-A0A5P2CUG6-F1
#
_cell.length_a   1.000
_cell.length_b   1.000
_cell.length_c   1.000
_cell.angle_alpha   90.00
_cell.angle_beta   90.00
_cell.angle_gamma   90.00
#
_symmetry.space_group_name_H-M   'P 1'
#
loop_
_entity.id
_entity.type
_entity.pdbx_description
1 polymer ?
#
loop_
_entity_poly.entity_id
_entity_poly.type
_entity_poly.pdbx_seq_one_letter_code
_entity_poly.pdbx_strand_id
1 'polypeptide(L)'
;MVFWHGAATKAVGAEAYKALLQFFLVAVLGGGVSLTYQAFNREADRRTERLRQEEEHAEALRKTWQRYLGELIAHYNTVKRSRRLLRASALTSGPIHLDRRVRIARYDELLQAVLDAQLALETMARTMSVEGGLFEADPELITSFNKAEAYLRSLITEYEDVMPRVDGTEVDLRAMPELADFIGPYAESARFRHEFVHPAHAAMAALERLIVGPVPE
;
A
#
# COMPACT_ATOMS: atom_id res chain seq x y z
N MET A 1 15.23 -18.25 -68.05
CA MET A 1 16.27 -18.59 -67.06
C MET A 1 16.99 -19.93 -67.36
N VAL A 2 17.10 -20.34 -68.63
CA VAL A 2 17.55 -21.70 -69.02
C VAL A 2 18.95 -21.72 -69.68
N PHE A 3 19.52 -20.57 -70.03
CA PHE A 3 20.80 -20.48 -70.75
C PHE A 3 22.06 -20.82 -69.92
N TRP A 4 21.97 -20.92 -68.59
CA TRP A 4 23.12 -21.15 -67.72
C TRP A 4 23.44 -22.63 -67.45
N HIS A 5 22.50 -23.54 -67.74
CA HIS A 5 22.63 -24.95 -67.34
C HIS A 5 23.68 -25.71 -68.17
N GLY A 6 23.79 -25.40 -69.47
CA GLY A 6 24.70 -26.07 -70.40
C GLY A 6 26.16 -25.67 -70.25
N ALA A 7 26.44 -24.45 -69.80
CA ALA A 7 27.81 -23.96 -69.57
C ALA A 7 28.38 -24.47 -68.24
N ALA A 8 27.58 -24.49 -67.18
CA ALA A 8 28.00 -24.93 -65.84
C ALA A 8 28.26 -26.44 -65.76
N THR A 9 27.44 -27.26 -66.43
CA THR A 9 27.60 -28.72 -66.46
C THR A 9 28.86 -29.18 -67.20
N LYS A 10 29.32 -28.41 -68.21
CA LYS A 10 30.55 -28.68 -68.98
C LYS A 10 31.84 -28.39 -68.20
N ALA A 11 31.81 -27.47 -67.24
CA ALA A 11 33.00 -27.02 -66.51
C ALA A 11 33.27 -27.82 -65.22
N VAL A 12 32.21 -28.31 -64.54
CA VAL A 12 32.33 -28.93 -63.21
C VAL A 12 31.99 -30.43 -63.24
N GLY A 13 31.38 -30.92 -64.32
CA GLY A 13 30.85 -32.28 -64.41
C GLY A 13 29.43 -32.38 -63.83
N ALA A 14 28.60 -33.20 -64.46
CA ALA A 14 27.16 -33.28 -64.16
C ALA A 14 26.86 -33.69 -62.70
N GLU A 15 27.68 -34.58 -62.13
CA GLU A 15 27.50 -35.04 -60.75
C GLU A 15 27.83 -33.95 -59.72
N ALA A 16 28.92 -33.21 -59.92
CA ALA A 16 29.31 -32.14 -59.02
C ALA A 16 28.32 -30.97 -59.05
N TYR A 17 27.76 -30.66 -60.24
CA TYR A 17 26.69 -29.66 -60.37
C TYR A 17 25.41 -30.08 -59.63
N LYS A 18 25.04 -31.36 -59.70
CA LYS A 18 23.89 -31.93 -58.96
C LYS A 18 24.10 -31.85 -57.44
N ALA A 19 25.31 -32.17 -56.97
CA ALA A 19 25.65 -32.08 -55.55
C ALA A 19 25.58 -30.63 -55.02
N LEU A 20 26.08 -29.67 -55.79
CA LEU A 20 26.00 -28.24 -55.47
C LEU A 20 24.55 -27.75 -55.38
N LEU A 21 23.68 -28.17 -56.31
CA LEU A 21 22.26 -27.86 -56.27
C LEU A 21 21.56 -28.46 -55.04
N GLN A 22 21.88 -29.72 -54.70
CA GLN A 22 21.34 -30.36 -53.49
C GLN A 22 21.80 -29.63 -52.21
N PHE A 23 23.07 -29.24 -52.14
CA PHE A 23 23.60 -28.48 -51.01
C PHE A 23 22.88 -27.13 -50.87
N PHE A 24 22.74 -26.39 -51.98
CA PHE A 24 22.05 -25.10 -51.98
C PHE A 24 20.57 -25.25 -51.57
N LEU A 25 19.89 -26.28 -52.08
CA LEU A 25 18.50 -26.58 -51.71
C LEU A 25 18.37 -26.87 -50.21
N VAL A 26 19.25 -27.71 -49.64
CA VAL A 26 19.24 -28.03 -48.21
C VAL A 26 19.57 -26.80 -47.36
N ALA A 27 20.53 -25.97 -47.78
CA ALA A 27 20.90 -24.74 -47.08
C ALA A 27 19.74 -23.72 -47.07
N VAL A 28 19.04 -23.54 -48.19
CA VAL A 28 17.88 -22.64 -48.28
C VAL A 28 16.70 -23.18 -47.47
N LEU A 29 16.42 -24.48 -47.54
CA LEU A 29 15.36 -25.09 -46.74
C LEU A 29 15.68 -25.02 -45.24
N GLY A 30 16.90 -25.34 -44.83
CA GLY A 30 17.36 -25.26 -43.45
C GLY A 30 17.34 -23.83 -42.91
N GLY A 31 17.84 -22.86 -43.69
CA GLY A 31 17.81 -21.44 -43.34
C GLY A 31 16.38 -20.89 -43.25
N GLY A 32 15.50 -21.27 -44.18
CA GLY A 32 14.09 -20.87 -44.17
C GLY A 32 13.33 -21.39 -42.95
N VAL A 33 13.50 -22.68 -42.62
CA VAL A 33 12.90 -23.30 -41.42
C VAL A 33 13.47 -22.68 -40.14
N SER A 34 14.77 -22.38 -40.10
CA SER A 34 15.37 -21.73 -38.93
C SER A 34 14.83 -20.32 -38.70
N LEU A 35 14.61 -19.52 -39.76
CA LEU A 35 14.07 -18.17 -39.64
C LEU A 35 12.61 -18.17 -39.18
N THR A 36 11.78 -19.08 -39.70
CA THR A 36 10.39 -19.20 -39.23
C THR A 36 10.34 -19.66 -37.78
N TYR A 37 11.17 -20.61 -37.38
CA TYR A 37 11.26 -21.05 -35.98
C TYR A 37 11.69 -19.91 -35.05
N GLN A 38 12.72 -19.13 -35.41
CA GLN A 38 13.16 -17.98 -34.61
C GLN A 38 12.09 -16.88 -34.51
N ALA A 39 11.32 -16.64 -35.55
CA ALA A 39 10.24 -15.65 -35.52
C ALA A 39 9.11 -16.09 -34.57
N PHE A 40 8.72 -17.36 -34.61
CA PHE A 40 7.75 -17.93 -33.66
C PHE A 40 8.26 -17.91 -32.21
N ASN A 41 9.53 -18.26 -31.99
CA ASN A 41 10.11 -18.29 -30.65
C ASN A 41 10.22 -16.88 -30.04
N ARG A 42 10.60 -15.86 -30.81
CA ARG A 42 10.65 -14.46 -30.32
C ARG A 42 9.29 -13.95 -29.85
N GLU A 43 8.21 -14.33 -30.52
CA GLU A 43 6.87 -13.92 -30.13
C GLU A 43 6.44 -14.59 -28.82
N ALA A 44 6.77 -15.88 -28.65
CA ALA A 44 6.54 -16.62 -27.42
C ALA A 44 7.37 -16.08 -26.24
N ASP A 45 8.65 -15.77 -26.48
CA ASP A 45 9.55 -15.19 -25.47
C ASP A 45 9.04 -13.81 -25.01
N ARG A 46 8.59 -12.96 -25.93
CA ARG A 46 8.01 -11.64 -25.59
C ARG A 46 6.75 -11.74 -24.74
N ARG A 47 5.87 -12.72 -25.03
CA ARG A 47 4.66 -12.93 -24.21
C ARG A 47 5.03 -13.41 -22.81
N THR A 48 5.96 -14.35 -22.72
CA THR A 48 6.43 -14.87 -21.43
C THR A 48 7.08 -13.77 -20.60
N GLU A 49 7.87 -12.91 -21.22
CA GLU A 49 8.53 -11.79 -20.55
C GLU A 49 7.54 -10.74 -20.05
N ARG A 50 6.51 -10.41 -20.85
CA ARG A 50 5.43 -9.49 -20.41
C ARG A 50 4.67 -10.05 -19.21
N LEU A 51 4.29 -11.32 -19.28
CA LEU A 51 3.60 -11.99 -18.17
C LEU A 51 4.46 -11.99 -16.90
N ARG A 52 5.76 -12.23 -17.01
CA ARG A 52 6.68 -12.14 -15.86
C ARG A 52 6.77 -10.72 -15.30
N GLN A 53 6.87 -9.71 -16.15
CA GLN A 53 6.92 -8.31 -15.72
C GLN A 53 5.61 -7.89 -15.03
N GLU A 54 4.47 -8.33 -15.54
CA GLU A 54 3.15 -8.12 -14.95
C GLU A 54 3.03 -8.83 -13.58
N GLU A 55 3.49 -10.08 -13.48
CA GLU A 55 3.52 -10.84 -12.23
C GLU A 55 4.44 -10.19 -11.19
N GLU A 56 5.66 -9.80 -11.58
CA GLU A 56 6.62 -9.11 -10.70
C GLU A 56 6.06 -7.78 -10.20
N HIS A 57 5.40 -7.02 -11.08
CA HIS A 57 4.77 -5.76 -10.71
C HIS A 57 3.61 -5.97 -9.74
N ALA A 58 2.75 -6.95 -10.02
CA ALA A 58 1.64 -7.34 -9.14
C ALA A 58 2.13 -7.78 -7.76
N GLU A 59 3.21 -8.56 -7.69
CA GLU A 59 3.82 -8.96 -6.42
C GLU A 59 4.41 -7.79 -5.64
N ALA A 60 5.09 -6.86 -6.31
CA ALA A 60 5.63 -5.67 -5.67
C ALA A 60 4.52 -4.79 -5.06
N LEU A 61 3.39 -4.67 -5.74
CA LEU A 61 2.21 -3.95 -5.23
C LEU A 61 1.61 -4.64 -4.01
N ARG A 62 1.40 -5.96 -4.08
CA ARG A 62 0.88 -6.72 -2.93
C ARG A 62 1.76 -6.58 -1.69
N LYS A 63 3.08 -6.63 -1.85
CA LYS A 63 4.04 -6.41 -0.75
C LYS A 63 3.90 -5.01 -0.15
N THR A 64 3.68 -4.01 -0.99
CA THR A 64 3.45 -2.62 -0.55
C THR A 64 2.15 -2.51 0.25
N TRP A 65 1.06 -3.15 -0.19
CA TRP A 65 -0.22 -3.18 0.53
C TRP A 65 -0.13 -3.91 1.87
N GLN A 66 0.56 -5.04 1.91
CA GLN A 66 0.82 -5.76 3.16
C GLN A 66 1.60 -4.92 4.16
N ARG A 67 2.60 -4.16 3.71
CA ARG A 67 3.35 -3.23 4.56
C ARG A 67 2.44 -2.16 5.14
N TYR A 68 1.64 -1.48 4.31
CA TYR A 68 0.72 -0.44 4.79
C TYR A 68 -0.35 -0.99 5.74
N LEU A 69 -0.88 -2.19 5.49
CA LEU A 69 -1.82 -2.84 6.41
C LEU A 69 -1.15 -3.12 7.76
N GLY A 70 0.07 -3.65 7.76
CA GLY A 70 0.84 -3.90 8.98
C GLY A 70 1.10 -2.62 9.78
N GLU A 71 1.51 -1.54 9.11
CA GLU A 71 1.72 -0.22 9.71
C GLU A 71 0.42 0.35 10.30
N LEU A 72 -0.68 0.34 9.55
CA LEU A 72 -1.99 0.81 10.03
C LEU A 72 -2.45 0.05 11.29
N ILE A 73 -2.33 -1.28 11.28
CA ILE A 73 -2.67 -2.11 12.45
C ILE A 73 -1.79 -1.75 13.65
N ALA A 74 -0.49 -1.53 13.44
CA ALA A 74 0.43 -1.13 14.49
C ALA A 74 0.02 0.22 15.11
N HIS A 75 -0.21 1.25 14.29
CA HIS A 75 -0.61 2.58 14.74
C HIS A 75 -1.99 2.58 15.42
N TYR A 76 -2.97 1.86 14.87
CA TYR A 76 -4.28 1.69 15.50
C TYR A 76 -4.18 1.06 16.90
N ASN A 77 -3.34 0.02 17.05
CA ASN A 77 -3.11 -0.63 18.34
C ASN A 77 -2.37 0.28 19.32
N THR A 78 -1.42 1.09 18.85
CA THR A 78 -0.74 2.12 19.64
C THR A 78 -1.74 3.13 20.20
N VAL A 79 -2.62 3.70 19.36
CA VAL A 79 -3.67 4.64 19.82
C VAL A 79 -4.59 3.98 20.86
N LYS A 80 -5.04 2.75 20.63
CA LYS A 80 -5.86 2.01 21.61
C LYS A 80 -5.13 1.73 22.91
N ARG A 81 -3.83 1.46 22.85
CA ARG A 81 -2.99 1.27 24.03
C ARG A 81 -2.90 2.58 24.81
N SER A 82 -2.56 3.70 24.16
CA SER A 82 -2.51 5.03 24.78
C SER A 82 -3.85 5.38 25.42
N ARG A 83 -4.96 5.16 24.73
CA ARG A 83 -6.32 5.33 25.27
C ARG A 83 -6.55 4.54 26.55
N ARG A 84 -6.23 3.24 26.54
CA ARG A 84 -6.43 2.35 27.70
C ARG A 84 -5.57 2.76 28.88
N LEU A 85 -4.32 3.15 28.63
CA LEU A 85 -3.38 3.58 29.65
C LEU A 85 -3.79 4.94 30.24
N LEU A 86 -4.20 5.91 29.41
CA LEU A 86 -4.70 7.20 29.88
C LEU A 86 -5.95 7.01 30.74
N ARG A 87 -6.91 6.21 30.26
CA ARG A 87 -8.12 5.88 31.01
C ARG A 87 -7.81 5.21 32.36
N ALA A 88 -6.82 4.32 32.40
CA ALA A 88 -6.39 3.68 33.65
C ALA A 88 -5.68 4.64 34.60
N SER A 89 -4.99 5.65 34.07
CA SER A 89 -4.32 6.69 34.86
C SER A 89 -5.22 7.84 35.31
N ALA A 90 -6.44 7.93 34.76
CA ALA A 90 -7.39 8.97 35.12
C ALA A 90 -7.84 8.81 36.58
N LEU A 91 -7.48 9.78 37.41
CA LEU A 91 -7.85 9.84 38.81
C LEU A 91 -9.35 10.13 38.89
N THR A 92 -10.10 9.23 39.53
CA THR A 92 -11.53 9.41 39.75
C THR A 92 -11.72 10.04 41.12
N SER A 93 -11.98 11.35 41.16
CA SER A 93 -12.18 12.10 42.42
C SER A 93 -13.66 12.21 42.83
N GLY A 94 -14.57 11.48 42.17
CA GLY A 94 -16.00 11.50 42.46
C GLY A 94 -16.79 10.45 41.67
N PRO A 95 -18.11 10.31 41.92
CA PRO A 95 -18.97 9.34 41.25
C PRO A 95 -19.26 9.68 39.77
N ILE A 96 -18.99 10.92 39.34
CA ILE A 96 -19.28 11.41 37.98
C ILE A 96 -18.01 11.28 37.12
N HIS A 97 -18.14 10.71 35.91
CA HIS A 97 -17.01 10.50 34.98
C HIS A 97 -16.30 11.78 34.53
N LEU A 98 -16.99 12.93 34.57
CA LEU A 98 -16.43 14.24 34.24
C LEU A 98 -15.60 14.85 35.38
N ASP A 99 -15.69 14.35 36.62
CA ASP A 99 -14.85 14.82 37.73
C ASP A 99 -13.47 14.15 37.73
N ARG A 100 -13.15 13.43 36.64
CA ARG A 100 -11.88 12.78 36.47
C ARG A 100 -10.81 13.79 36.12
N ARG A 101 -9.63 13.54 36.67
CA ARG A 101 -8.42 14.31 36.38
C ARG A 101 -7.37 13.42 35.77
N VAL A 102 -6.58 13.96 34.87
CA VAL A 102 -5.44 13.26 34.26
C VAL A 102 -4.16 13.96 34.69
N ARG A 103 -3.15 13.17 35.08
CA ARG A 103 -1.82 13.70 35.37
C ARG A 103 -1.16 14.15 34.07
N ILE A 104 -0.73 15.41 34.01
CA ILE A 104 -0.17 16.03 32.81
C ILE A 104 1.04 15.25 32.29
N ALA A 105 2.00 14.93 33.17
CA ALA A 105 3.19 14.17 32.79
C ALA A 105 2.86 12.81 32.13
N ARG A 106 1.77 12.15 32.55
CA ARG A 106 1.32 10.90 31.92
C ARG A 106 0.60 11.14 30.62
N TYR A 107 -0.09 12.28 30.50
CA TYR A 107 -0.72 12.69 29.26
C TYR A 107 0.34 12.97 28.18
N ASP A 108 1.34 13.79 28.49
CA ASP A 108 2.44 14.15 27.59
C ASP A 108 3.11 12.90 26.98
N GLU A 109 3.47 11.94 27.84
CA GLU A 109 4.12 10.69 27.42
C GLU A 109 3.25 9.88 26.44
N LEU A 110 1.95 9.75 26.74
CA LEU A 110 1.06 8.93 25.93
C LEU A 110 0.55 9.66 24.68
N LEU A 111 0.53 11.01 24.71
CA LEU A 111 0.18 11.83 23.56
C LEU A 111 1.26 11.78 22.50
N GLN A 112 2.54 11.65 22.86
CA GLN A 112 3.62 11.44 21.89
C GLN A 112 3.33 10.23 20.99
N ALA A 113 2.88 9.11 21.57
CA ALA A 113 2.52 7.92 20.80
C ALA A 113 1.27 8.12 19.91
N VAL A 114 0.37 9.03 20.29
CA VAL A 114 -0.80 9.42 19.48
C VAL A 114 -0.38 10.33 18.32
N LEU A 115 0.52 11.28 18.57
CA LEU A 115 1.11 12.14 17.54
C LEU A 115 1.84 11.33 16.48
N ASP A 116 2.68 10.37 16.88
CA ASP A 116 3.38 9.48 15.95
C ASP A 116 2.39 8.71 15.06
N ALA A 117 1.27 8.26 15.63
CA ALA A 117 0.22 7.58 14.88
C ALA A 117 -0.52 8.52 13.92
N GLN A 118 -0.81 9.76 14.33
CA GLN A 118 -1.42 10.78 13.46
C GLN A 118 -0.52 11.09 12.26
N LEU A 119 0.77 11.36 12.49
CA LEU A 119 1.74 11.65 11.44
C LEU A 119 1.92 10.47 10.47
N ALA A 120 1.88 9.24 10.97
CA ALA A 120 1.92 8.06 10.13
C ALA A 120 0.69 7.95 9.22
N LEU A 121 -0.52 8.15 9.76
CA LEU A 121 -1.75 8.15 8.96
C LEU A 121 -1.73 9.25 7.89
N GLU A 122 -1.25 10.45 8.24
CA GLU A 122 -1.09 11.55 7.29
C GLU A 122 -0.08 11.20 6.18
N THR A 123 1.06 10.62 6.55
CA THR A 123 2.08 10.18 5.60
C THR A 123 1.53 9.12 4.65
N MET A 124 0.83 8.11 5.18
CA MET A 124 0.17 7.08 4.37
C MET A 124 -0.81 7.72 3.38
N ALA A 125 -1.73 8.58 3.86
CA ALA A 125 -2.72 9.24 2.99
C ALA A 125 -2.05 10.07 1.87
N ARG A 126 -0.99 10.82 2.19
CA ARG A 126 -0.24 11.61 1.21
C ARG A 126 0.48 10.73 0.19
N THR A 127 1.20 9.71 0.64
CA THR A 127 1.93 8.81 -0.27
C THR A 127 0.97 8.11 -1.23
N MET A 128 -0.15 7.59 -0.72
CA MET A 128 -1.18 6.96 -1.55
C MET A 128 -1.81 7.94 -2.56
N SER A 129 -1.95 9.21 -2.20
CA SER A 129 -2.46 10.24 -3.11
C SER A 129 -1.45 10.62 -4.20
N VAL A 130 -0.15 10.65 -3.89
CA VAL A 130 0.92 10.99 -4.85
C VAL A 130 1.19 9.85 -5.82
N GLU A 131 1.18 8.62 -5.33
CA GLU A 131 1.40 7.41 -6.12
C GLU A 131 0.16 6.97 -6.90
N GLY A 132 -0.84 7.85 -7.10
CA GLY A 132 -2.20 7.56 -7.58
C GLY A 132 -2.37 6.84 -8.93
N GLY A 133 -1.28 6.47 -9.62
CA GLY A 133 -1.32 5.49 -10.71
C GLY A 133 -1.25 4.03 -10.23
N LEU A 134 -0.64 3.77 -9.08
CA LEU A 134 -0.63 2.47 -8.39
C LEU A 134 -1.89 2.26 -7.54
N PHE A 135 -2.54 3.36 -7.20
CA PHE A 135 -3.79 3.42 -6.47
C PHE A 135 -4.82 4.07 -7.38
N GLU A 136 -5.36 3.37 -8.38
CA GLU A 136 -6.63 3.78 -8.97
C GLU A 136 -7.68 3.79 -7.86
N ALA A 137 -7.70 4.90 -7.13
CA ALA A 137 -7.74 4.86 -5.69
C ALA A 137 -9.13 4.47 -5.26
N ASP A 138 -9.23 3.50 -4.37
CA ASP A 138 -10.42 3.38 -3.54
C ASP A 138 -10.56 4.71 -2.78
N PRO A 139 -11.42 5.65 -3.20
CA PRO A 139 -11.46 6.99 -2.61
C PRO A 139 -11.92 6.90 -1.15
N GLU A 140 -12.60 5.80 -0.80
CA GLU A 140 -13.02 5.49 0.55
C GLU A 140 -11.80 5.19 1.45
N LEU A 141 -10.71 4.63 0.92
CA LEU A 141 -9.48 4.38 1.67
C LEU A 141 -8.82 5.68 2.11
N ILE A 142 -8.58 6.61 1.17
CA ILE A 142 -7.99 7.92 1.46
C ILE A 142 -8.91 8.72 2.40
N THR A 143 -10.22 8.69 2.14
CA THR A 143 -11.20 9.35 3.01
C THR A 143 -11.17 8.77 4.43
N SER A 144 -11.00 7.45 4.56
CA SER A 144 -10.91 6.78 5.85
C SER A 144 -9.65 7.16 6.62
N PHE A 145 -8.50 7.22 5.95
CA PHE A 145 -7.27 7.73 6.57
C PHE A 145 -7.42 9.17 7.04
N ASN A 146 -7.88 10.06 6.17
CA ASN A 146 -8.05 11.48 6.50
C ASN A 146 -9.02 11.68 7.68
N LYS A 147 -10.09 10.88 7.76
CA LYS A 147 -11.04 10.96 8.87
C LYS A 147 -10.44 10.50 10.21
N ALA A 148 -9.72 9.36 10.20
CA ALA A 148 -9.04 8.86 11.39
C ALA A 148 -7.93 9.83 11.86
N GLU A 149 -7.16 10.34 10.91
CA GLU A 149 -6.11 11.34 11.12
C GLU A 149 -6.69 12.62 11.74
N ALA A 150 -7.75 13.18 11.15
CA ALA A 150 -8.40 14.39 11.63
C ALA A 150 -8.91 14.28 13.08
N TYR A 151 -9.43 13.12 13.48
CA TYR A 151 -9.81 12.88 14.87
C TYR A 151 -8.59 12.98 15.81
N LEU A 152 -7.48 12.31 15.48
CA LEU A 152 -6.27 12.39 16.31
C LEU A 152 -5.69 13.81 16.33
N ARG A 153 -5.74 14.53 15.21
CA ARG A 153 -5.35 15.94 15.15
C ARG A 153 -6.19 16.78 16.11
N SER A 154 -7.51 16.58 16.16
CA SER A 154 -8.37 17.35 17.09
C SER A 154 -7.99 17.14 18.56
N LEU A 155 -7.62 15.91 18.95
CA LEU A 155 -7.13 15.61 20.30
C LEU A 155 -5.78 16.30 20.60
N ILE A 156 -4.87 16.33 19.63
CA ILE A 156 -3.56 17.00 19.75
C ILE A 156 -3.75 18.52 19.85
N THR A 157 -4.60 19.10 19.00
CA THR A 157 -4.89 20.54 19.02
C THR A 157 -5.51 20.97 20.36
N GLU A 158 -6.44 20.19 20.91
CA GLU A 158 -6.98 20.47 22.26
C GLU A 158 -5.87 20.49 23.32
N TYR A 159 -4.94 19.54 23.26
CA TYR A 159 -3.81 19.51 24.16
C TYR A 159 -2.93 20.77 24.01
N GLU A 160 -2.59 21.15 22.78
CA GLU A 160 -1.77 22.33 22.47
C GLU A 160 -2.44 23.63 22.97
N ASP A 161 -3.77 23.72 22.88
CA ASP A 161 -4.53 24.88 23.32
C ASP A 161 -4.66 24.99 24.85
N VAL A 162 -4.82 23.85 25.53
CA VAL A 162 -5.11 23.81 26.97
C VAL A 162 -3.82 23.81 27.79
N MET A 163 -2.84 22.97 27.45
CA MET A 163 -1.67 22.72 28.31
C MET A 163 -0.85 23.97 28.69
N PRO A 164 -0.59 24.94 27.78
CA PRO A 164 0.16 26.14 28.14
C PRO A 164 -0.49 27.00 29.23
N ARG A 165 -1.78 26.76 29.52
CA ARG A 165 -2.60 27.53 30.48
C ARG A 165 -2.84 26.78 31.79
N VAL A 166 -2.43 25.51 31.89
CA VAL A 166 -2.69 24.70 33.07
C VAL A 166 -1.60 24.94 34.11
N ASP A 167 -2.00 25.56 35.22
CA ASP A 167 -1.16 25.65 36.41
C ASP A 167 -1.38 24.40 37.28
N GLY A 168 -0.40 23.50 37.33
CA GLY A 168 -0.43 22.32 38.21
C GLY A 168 0.12 21.04 37.58
N THR A 169 -0.18 19.90 38.19
CA THR A 169 0.25 18.56 37.72
C THR A 169 -0.90 17.75 37.13
N GLU A 170 -2.12 18.28 37.16
CA GLU A 170 -3.35 17.60 36.79
C GLU A 170 -4.25 18.53 35.98
N VAL A 171 -4.98 17.97 35.02
CA VAL A 171 -5.99 18.67 34.23
C VAL A 171 -7.36 18.01 34.41
N ASP A 172 -8.40 18.83 34.49
CA ASP A 172 -9.80 18.43 34.60
C ASP A 172 -10.37 18.07 33.22
N LEU A 173 -10.99 16.89 33.08
CA LEU A 173 -11.60 16.45 31.82
C LEU A 173 -12.73 17.36 31.35
N ARG A 174 -13.36 18.16 32.21
CA ARG A 174 -14.37 19.15 31.81
C ARG A 174 -13.81 20.22 30.89
N ALA A 175 -12.53 20.53 31.01
CA ALA A 175 -11.83 21.48 30.14
C ALA A 175 -11.27 20.84 28.87
N MET A 176 -11.39 19.51 28.73
CA MET A 176 -10.79 18.72 27.66
C MET A 176 -11.81 17.74 27.05
N PRO A 177 -12.84 18.23 26.35
CA PRO A 177 -13.87 17.39 25.73
C PRO A 177 -13.34 16.32 24.76
N GLU A 178 -12.29 16.59 23.97
CA GLU A 178 -11.69 15.60 23.06
C GLU A 178 -11.03 14.48 23.85
N LEU A 179 -10.24 14.82 24.87
CA LEU A 179 -9.66 13.84 25.78
C LEU A 179 -10.74 13.04 26.51
N ALA A 180 -11.82 13.69 26.95
CA ALA A 180 -12.93 13.04 27.63
C ALA A 180 -13.64 12.02 26.72
N ASP A 181 -13.92 12.37 25.45
CA ASP A 181 -14.42 11.43 24.45
C ASP A 181 -13.39 10.31 24.22
N PHE A 182 -12.12 10.64 24.04
CA PHE A 182 -11.06 9.68 23.78
C PHE A 182 -10.97 8.62 24.86
N ILE A 183 -10.86 8.99 26.14
CA ILE A 183 -10.66 8.03 27.24
C ILE A 183 -11.97 7.50 27.85
N GLY A 184 -13.12 7.97 27.39
CA GLY A 184 -14.43 7.58 27.89
C GLY A 184 -14.76 6.07 27.75
N PRO A 185 -15.87 5.60 28.34
CA PRO A 185 -16.42 4.29 28.00
C PRO A 185 -16.72 4.18 26.51
N TYR A 186 -16.42 3.04 25.88
CA TYR A 186 -16.60 2.88 24.43
C TYR A 186 -18.05 3.14 23.99
N ALA A 187 -19.03 2.83 24.84
CA ALA A 187 -20.45 3.10 24.58
C ALA A 187 -20.79 4.61 24.51
N GLU A 188 -20.01 5.45 25.19
CA GLU A 188 -20.23 6.89 25.33
C GLU A 188 -19.31 7.72 24.42
N SER A 189 -18.13 7.20 24.07
CA SER A 189 -17.15 7.82 23.17
C SER A 189 -17.60 7.79 21.70
N ALA A 190 -18.64 8.55 21.35
CA ALA A 190 -19.21 8.53 20.01
C ALA A 190 -18.19 8.93 18.92
N ARG A 191 -17.40 10.00 19.15
CA ARG A 191 -16.47 10.48 18.14
C ARG A 191 -15.32 9.52 17.95
N PHE A 192 -14.71 9.02 19.02
CA PHE A 192 -13.70 7.96 18.94
C PHE A 192 -14.17 6.77 18.09
N ARG A 193 -15.42 6.33 18.25
CA ARG A 193 -15.96 5.22 17.44
C ARG A 193 -16.12 5.59 15.97
N HIS A 194 -16.80 6.68 15.69
CA HIS A 194 -17.27 7.01 14.33
C HIS A 194 -16.23 7.77 13.49
N GLU A 195 -15.29 8.45 14.13
CA GLU A 195 -14.26 9.27 13.49
C GLU A 195 -12.89 8.60 13.49
N PHE A 196 -12.59 7.69 14.42
CA PHE A 196 -11.32 6.96 14.43
C PHE A 196 -11.47 5.45 14.19
N VAL A 197 -12.23 4.75 15.03
CA VAL A 197 -12.29 3.27 14.99
C VAL A 197 -12.92 2.76 13.70
N HIS A 198 -14.09 3.27 13.31
CA HIS A 198 -14.77 2.82 12.09
C HIS A 198 -13.96 3.16 10.83
N PRO A 199 -13.43 4.39 10.65
CA PRO A 199 -12.57 4.69 9.51
C PRO A 199 -11.30 3.84 9.47
N ALA A 200 -10.64 3.62 10.62
CA ALA A 200 -9.47 2.74 10.65
C ALA A 200 -9.81 1.30 10.22
N HIS A 201 -10.95 0.75 10.66
CA HIS A 201 -11.40 -0.56 10.20
C HIS A 201 -11.78 -0.58 8.72
N ALA A 202 -12.42 0.47 8.22
CA ALA A 202 -12.73 0.59 6.80
C ALA A 202 -11.45 0.62 5.95
N ALA A 203 -10.43 1.37 6.38
CA ALA A 203 -9.12 1.41 5.73
C ALA A 203 -8.41 0.05 5.76
N MET A 204 -8.45 -0.67 6.89
CA MET A 204 -7.91 -2.04 7.00
C MET A 204 -8.61 -2.99 6.01
N ALA A 205 -9.94 -2.97 5.99
CA ALA A 205 -10.72 -3.81 5.09
C ALA A 205 -10.44 -3.49 3.61
N ALA A 206 -10.32 -2.21 3.26
CA ALA A 206 -9.96 -1.80 1.91
C ALA A 206 -8.56 -2.28 1.51
N LEU A 207 -7.56 -2.17 2.39
CA LEU A 207 -6.21 -2.71 2.14
C LEU A 207 -6.21 -4.24 2.01
N GLU A 208 -6.98 -4.96 2.84
CA GLU A 208 -7.14 -6.42 2.73
C GLU A 208 -7.72 -6.82 1.38
N ARG A 209 -8.73 -6.09 0.88
CA ARG A 209 -9.30 -6.31 -0.46
C ARG A 209 -8.25 -6.14 -1.56
N LEU A 210 -7.38 -5.12 -1.46
CA LEU A 210 -6.30 -4.89 -2.42
C LEU A 210 -5.21 -5.97 -2.40
N ILE A 211 -5.03 -6.66 -1.27
CA ILE A 211 -4.06 -7.76 -1.15
C ILE A 211 -4.61 -9.06 -1.76
N VAL A 212 -5.89 -9.37 -1.51
CA VAL A 212 -6.54 -10.63 -1.92
C VAL A 212 -7.15 -10.54 -3.32
N GLY A 213 -7.55 -9.35 -3.75
CA GLY A 213 -8.20 -9.10 -5.03
C GLY A 213 -7.26 -9.28 -6.24
N PRO A 214 -7.84 -9.42 -7.44
CA PRO A 214 -7.07 -9.29 -8.67
C PRO A 214 -6.45 -7.89 -8.72
N VAL A 215 -5.18 -7.80 -9.14
CA VAL A 215 -4.52 -6.50 -9.32
C VAL A 215 -5.29 -5.74 -10.41
N PRO A 216 -5.74 -4.49 -10.16
CA PRO A 216 -6.43 -3.71 -11.19
C PRO A 216 -5.53 -3.58 -12.43
N GLU A 217 -6.12 -3.81 -13.61
CA GLU A 217 -5.48 -3.77 -14.94
C GLU A 217 -5.05 -2.35 -15.35
#